data_AF-A0A1B7MDE7-F1
#
_entry.id   AF-A0A1B7MDE7-F1
#
_cell.length_a   1.000
_cell.length_b   1.000
_cell.length_c   1.000
_cell.angle_alpha   90.00
_cell.angle_beta   90.00
_cell.angle_gamma   90.00
#
_symmetry.space_group_name_H-M   'P 1'
#
loop_
_entity.id
_entity.type
_entity.pdbx_description
1 polymer ?
#
loop_
_entity_poly.entity_id
_entity_poly.type
_entity_poly.pdbx_seq_one_letter_code
_entity_poly.pdbx_strand_id
1 'polypeptide(L)' 'YRVLGHVAQPATADAVRNGLIEGVELDSTLKPEFCDACTQAKAARKSFPEKTKNHSTKYGELIHLDLWGPAQV' A
#
# COMPACT_ATOMS: atom_id res chain seq x y z
N TYR A 1 -16.83 -6.85 -3.58
CA TYR A 1 -15.40 -7.07 -3.25
C TYR A 1 -15.16 -8.32 -2.39
N ARG A 2 -15.95 -8.61 -1.32
CA ARG A 2 -15.71 -9.78 -0.44
C ARG A 2 -15.71 -11.12 -1.19
N VAL A 3 -16.74 -11.37 -2.00
CA VAL A 3 -16.84 -12.59 -2.83
C VAL A 3 -15.89 -12.60 -4.03
N LEU A 4 -15.32 -11.44 -4.38
CA LEU A 4 -14.40 -11.26 -5.51
C LEU A 4 -12.94 -11.14 -5.06
N GLY A 5 -12.60 -11.69 -3.90
CA GLY A 5 -11.22 -11.73 -3.40
C GLY A 5 -10.63 -10.35 -3.06
N HIS A 6 -11.44 -9.43 -2.53
CA HIS A 6 -10.99 -8.09 -2.11
C HIS A 6 -10.40 -7.22 -3.24
N VAL A 7 -10.75 -7.50 -4.50
CA VAL A 7 -10.46 -6.60 -5.63
C VAL A 7 -10.98 -5.19 -5.35
N ALA A 8 -10.26 -4.18 -5.85
CA ALA A 8 -10.65 -2.78 -5.70
C ALA A 8 -12.05 -2.55 -6.29
N GLN A 9 -12.97 -2.01 -5.48
CA GLN A 9 -14.36 -1.77 -5.89
C GLN A 9 -14.49 -0.91 -7.16
N PRO A 10 -13.71 0.18 -7.33
CA PRO A 10 -13.73 0.95 -8.58
C PRO A 10 -13.29 0.12 -9.80
N ALA A 11 -12.29 -0.75 -9.64
CA ALA A 11 -11.82 -1.59 -10.74
C ALA A 11 -12.87 -2.62 -11.17
N THR A 12 -13.65 -3.16 -10.23
CA THR A 12 -14.79 -4.02 -10.56
C THR A 12 -15.89 -3.26 -11.30
N ALA A 13 -16.23 -2.05 -10.84
CA ALA A 13 -17.20 -1.20 -11.50
C ALA A 13 -16.77 -0.84 -12.93
N ASP A 14 -15.48 -0.51 -13.12
CA ASP A 14 -14.90 -0.25 -14.43
C ASP A 14 -14.94 -1.48 -15.34
N ALA A 15 -14.65 -2.67 -14.81
CA ALA A 15 -14.67 -3.91 -15.57
C ALA A 15 -16.08 -4.27 -16.06
N VAL A 16 -17.11 -4.12 -15.22
CA VAL A 16 -18.51 -4.31 -15.61
C VAL A 16 -18.92 -3.27 -16.66
N ARG A 17 -18.59 -1.99 -16.44
CA ARG A 17 -18.91 -0.91 -17.37
C ARG A 17 -18.27 -1.10 -18.76
N ASN A 18 -17.07 -1.67 -18.81
CA ASN A 18 -16.35 -1.95 -20.05
C ASN A 18 -16.74 -3.30 -20.69
N GLY A 19 -17.74 -4.01 -20.14
CA GLY A 19 -18.18 -5.30 -20.67
C GLY A 19 -17.17 -6.45 -20.48
N LEU A 20 -16.21 -6.30 -19.57
CA LEU A 20 -15.24 -7.37 -19.24
C LEU A 20 -15.82 -8.39 -18.26
N ILE A 21 -16.87 -8.02 -17.54
CA ILE A 21 -17.61 -8.88 -16.61
C ILE A 21 -19.08 -8.80 -17.01
N GLU A 22 -19.66 -9.95 -17.32
CA GLU A 22 -21.07 -10.09 -17.73
C GLU A 22 -21.90 -10.74 -16.61
N GLY A 23 -23.22 -10.56 -16.63
CA GLY A 23 -24.15 -11.21 -15.70
C GLY A 23 -24.14 -10.65 -14.28
N VAL A 24 -23.52 -9.49 -14.05
CA VAL A 24 -23.47 -8.82 -12.74
C VAL A 24 -24.07 -7.42 -12.88
N GLU A 25 -25.12 -7.14 -12.11
CA GLU A 25 -25.64 -5.78 -11.96
C GLU A 25 -24.99 -5.11 -10.75
N LEU A 26 -24.37 -3.95 -10.99
CA LEU A 26 -23.80 -3.11 -9.95
C LEU A 26 -24.61 -1.82 -9.84
N ASP A 27 -24.99 -1.44 -8.63
CA ASP A 27 -25.53 -0.12 -8.37
C ASP A 27 -24.41 0.92 -8.47
N SER A 28 -24.43 1.70 -9.55
CA SER A 28 -23.44 2.72 -9.87
C SER A 28 -23.51 3.96 -8.97
N THR A 29 -24.56 4.08 -8.15
CA THR A 29 -24.71 5.19 -7.19
C THR A 29 -23.99 4.91 -5.87
N LEU A 30 -23.66 3.64 -5.59
CA LEU A 30 -22.97 3.26 -4.37
C LEU A 30 -21.52 3.71 -4.41
N LYS A 31 -21.13 4.45 -3.37
CA LYS A 31 -19.74 4.83 -3.16
C LYS A 31 -18.93 3.63 -2.64
N PRO A 32 -17.63 3.55 -2.96
CA PRO A 32 -16.78 2.51 -2.42
C PRO A 32 -16.82 2.49 -0.90
N GLU A 33 -17.10 1.34 -0.31
CA GLU A 33 -17.07 1.17 1.14
C GLU A 33 -15.64 1.01 1.65
N PHE A 34 -15.38 1.51 2.86
CA PHE A 34 -14.12 1.27 3.54
C PHE A 34 -14.03 -0.19 4.00
N CYS A 35 -12.89 -0.83 3.74
CA CYS A 35 -12.66 -2.22 4.13
C CYS A 35 -11.37 -2.32 4.95
N ASP A 36 -11.49 -2.67 6.23
CA ASP A 36 -10.37 -2.81 7.16
C ASP A 36 -9.34 -3.82 6.68
N ALA A 37 -9.80 -5.01 6.25
CA ALA A 37 -8.93 -6.06 5.74
C ALA A 37 -8.11 -5.59 4.53
N CYS A 38 -8.73 -4.90 3.58
CA CYS A 38 -8.02 -4.33 2.44
C CYS A 38 -6.98 -3.29 2.88
N THR A 39 -7.32 -2.42 3.83
CA THR A 39 -6.42 -1.34 4.28
C THR A 39 -5.21 -1.89 5.04
N GLN A 40 -5.42 -2.91 5.87
CA GLN A 40 -4.35 -3.54 6.64
C GLN A 40 -3.45 -4.44 5.78
N ALA A 41 -4.03 -5.15 4.81
CA ALA A 41 -3.28 -6.06 3.94
C ALA A 41 -2.56 -5.35 2.78
N LYS A 42 -3.10 -4.22 2.29
CA LYS A 42 -2.43 -3.44 1.24
C LYS A 42 -1.18 -2.81 1.83
N ALA A 43 -0.03 -3.14 1.24
CA ALA A 43 1.23 -2.48 1.52
C ALA A 43 1.22 -1.03 0.99
N ALA A 44 0.50 -0.14 1.67
CA ALA A 44 0.53 1.28 1.40
C ALA A 44 1.68 1.90 2.20
N ARG A 45 2.91 1.81 1.68
CA ARG A 45 4.02 2.59 2.23
C ARG A 45 4.04 3.95 1.54
N LYS A 46 3.82 5.02 2.30
CA LYS A 46 4.19 6.36 1.81
C LYS A 46 5.65 6.32 1.40
N SER A 47 5.98 6.83 0.21
CA SER A 47 7.37 6.87 -0.23
C SER A 47 8.21 7.67 0.77
N PHE A 48 9.45 7.23 0.97
CA PHE A 48 10.42 8.05 1.68
C PHE A 48 10.74 9.26 0.81
N PRO A 49 11.00 10.42 1.43
CA PRO A 49 11.56 11.53 0.68
C PRO A 49 12.86 11.09 0.02
N GLU A 50 13.11 11.56 -1.20
CA GLU A 50 14.32 11.22 -1.98
C GLU A 50 15.60 11.58 -1.22
N LYS A 51 15.55 12.65 -0.41
CA LYS A 51 16.68 13.14 0.38
C LYS A 51 16.21 13.51 1.79
N THR A 52 17.07 13.22 2.76
CA THR A 52 16.92 13.78 4.11
C THR A 52 17.24 15.27 4.09
N LYS A 53 16.48 16.07 4.84
CA LYS A 53 16.81 17.48 5.08
C LYS A 53 17.89 17.63 6.14
N ASN A 54 18.07 16.60 6.97
CA ASN A 54 18.97 16.61 8.11
C ASN A 54 20.22 15.81 7.77
N HIS A 55 21.37 16.46 7.84
CA HIS A 55 22.69 15.85 7.67
C HIS A 55 23.64 16.44 8.71
N SER A 56 24.60 15.64 9.15
CA SER A 56 25.70 16.14 9.96
C SER A 56 26.61 17.00 9.09
N THR A 57 27.04 18.14 9.63
CA THR A 57 27.88 19.15 8.94
C THR A 57 29.28 19.21 9.50
N LYS A 58 29.52 18.60 10.67
CA LYS A 58 30.82 18.61 11.36
C LYS A 58 31.34 17.20 11.56
N TYR A 59 32.66 17.06 11.50
CA TYR A 59 33.31 15.78 11.78
C TYR A 59 32.98 15.30 13.20
N GLY A 60 32.52 14.05 13.32
CA GLY A 60 32.20 13.42 14.61
C GLY A 60 30.89 13.86 15.27
N GLU A 61 30.07 14.69 14.61
CA GLU A 61 28.79 15.16 15.19
C GLU A 61 27.73 14.05 15.28
N LEU A 62 27.79 13.04 14.40
CA LEU A 62 26.91 11.87 14.47
C LEU A 62 27.68 10.60 14.09
N ILE A 63 27.65 9.60 14.97
CA ILE A 63 28.25 8.28 14.76
C ILE A 63 27.13 7.25 14.71
N HIS A 64 27.03 6.52 13.61
CA HIS A 64 26.12 5.38 13.47
C HIS A 64 26.92 4.10 13.72
N LEU A 65 26.50 3.31 14.71
CA LEU A 65 27.07 2.01 15.02
C LEU A 65 25.95 0.98 14.91
N ASP A 66 26.23 -0.16 14.30
CA ASP A 66 25.31 -1.29 14.25
C ASP A 66 26.05 -2.57 14.62
N LEU A 67 25.33 -3.49 15.25
CA LEU A 67 25.88 -4.78 15.65
C LEU A 67 25.70 -5.77 14.50
N TRP A 68 26.81 -6.39 14.08
CA TRP A 68 26.75 -7.49 13.13
C TRP A 68 26.51 -8.82 13.84
N GLY A 69 25.52 -9.61 13.39
CA GLY A 69 25.29 -10.95 13.89
C GLY A 69 23.95 -11.58 13.48
N PRO A 70 23.67 -12.82 13.94
CA PRO A 70 24.50 -13.66 14.80
C PRO A 70 25.70 -14.26 14.05
N ALA A 71 26.89 -14.20 14.67
CA ALA A 71 28.10 -14.82 14.14
C ALA A 71 28.46 -16.05 15.00
N GLN A 72 28.69 -17.19 14.35
CA GLN A 72 29.29 -18.34 15.01
C GLN A 72 30.81 -18.24 14.82
N VAL A 73 31.54 -18.33 15.94
CA VAL A 73 33.00 -18.32 15.99
C VAL A 73 33.51 -19.76 15.93
#